data_AF-A0A9X4RSZ9-F1
#
_entry.id   AF-A0A9X4RSZ9-F1
#
_cell.length_a   1.000
_cell.length_b   1.000
_cell.length_c   1.000
_cell.angle_alpha   90.00
_cell.angle_beta   90.00
_cell.angle_gamma   90.00
#
_symmetry.space_group_name_H-M   'P 1'
#
loop_
_entity.id
_entity.type
_entity.pdbx_description
1 polymer ?
#
loop_
_entity_poly.entity_id
_entity_poly.type
_entity_poly.pdbx_seq_one_letter_code
_entity_poly.pdbx_strand_id
1 'polypeptide(L)'
;MAKNSGAVLVAITGFPDYYSRFGFVKGKEVGVRYQADPEADHFLVKLFRPEALDDRDWGFTDPPGYEVNEAELQVFDQTFSAKEKLVLLGQLGE
;
A
#
# COMPACT_ATOMS: atom_id res chain seq x y z
N MET A 1 -17.79 0.19 6.46
CA MET A 1 -17.74 0.40 5.00
C MET A 1 -17.18 -0.84 4.30
N ALA A 2 -15.87 -1.12 4.34
CA ALA A 2 -15.28 -2.28 3.63
C ALA A 2 -15.85 -3.66 4.05
N LYS A 3 -16.10 -3.89 5.34
CA LYS A 3 -16.71 -5.15 5.81
C LYS A 3 -18.10 -5.43 5.20
N ASN A 4 -18.83 -4.38 4.80
CA ASN A 4 -20.20 -4.49 4.30
C ASN A 4 -20.27 -4.48 2.76
N SER A 5 -19.14 -4.38 2.05
CA SER A 5 -19.11 -4.33 0.58
C SER A 5 -18.94 -5.70 -0.07
N GLY A 6 -18.92 -6.78 0.71
CA GLY A 6 -18.59 -8.13 0.23
C GLY A 6 -17.09 -8.38 0.06
N ALA A 7 -16.24 -7.42 0.42
CA ALA A 7 -14.79 -7.62 0.43
C ALA A 7 -14.41 -8.73 1.41
N VAL A 8 -13.50 -9.61 0.99
CA VAL A 8 -12.97 -10.71 1.80
C VAL A 8 -11.84 -10.22 2.72
N LEU A 9 -11.02 -9.30 2.22
CA LEU A 9 -9.92 -8.67 2.94
C LEU A 9 -9.65 -7.26 2.40
N VAL A 10 -8.83 -6.52 3.13
CA VAL A 10 -8.20 -5.27 2.66
C VAL A 10 -6.70 -5.43 2.80
N ALA A 11 -5.94 -5.05 1.77
CA ALA A 11 -4.48 -5.00 1.78
C ALA A 11 -4.00 -3.54 1.73
N ILE A 12 -2.94 -3.23 2.46
CA ILE A 12 -2.27 -1.92 2.47
C ILE A 12 -0.75 -2.10 2.61
N THR A 13 0.01 -1.09 2.23
CA THR A 13 1.43 -0.95 2.61
C THR A 13 1.58 0.15 3.66
N GLY A 14 2.34 -0.11 4.74
CA GLY A 14 2.47 0.85 5.83
C GLY A 14 3.26 0.35 7.03
N PHE A 15 3.25 1.13 8.11
CA PHE A 15 3.99 0.83 9.33
C PHE A 15 3.21 -0.12 10.26
N PRO A 16 3.70 -1.35 10.54
CA PRO A 16 2.95 -2.36 11.29
C PRO A 16 2.46 -1.90 12.65
N ASP A 17 3.31 -1.24 13.45
CA ASP A 17 2.94 -0.85 14.82
C ASP A 17 1.81 0.20 14.84
N TYR A 18 1.69 1.00 13.77
CA TYR A 18 0.60 1.98 13.66
C TYR A 18 -0.72 1.33 13.23
N TYR A 19 -0.68 0.36 12.31
CA TYR A 19 -1.89 -0.23 11.73
C TYR A 19 -2.42 -1.45 12.49
N SER A 20 -1.59 -2.09 13.33
CA SER A 20 -1.98 -3.19 14.21
C SER A 20 -3.17 -2.83 15.10
N ARG A 21 -3.26 -1.58 15.58
CA ARG A 21 -4.38 -1.06 16.38
C ARG A 21 -5.74 -1.10 15.65
N PHE A 22 -5.73 -1.23 14.32
CA PHE A 22 -6.93 -1.35 13.50
C PHE A 22 -7.23 -2.81 13.10
N GLY A 23 -6.47 -3.78 13.61
CA GLY A 23 -6.62 -5.20 13.30
C GLY A 23 -6.00 -5.62 11.97
N PHE A 24 -4.98 -4.91 11.51
CA PHE A 24 -4.12 -5.37 10.42
C PHE A 24 -3.01 -6.27 10.96
N VAL A 25 -2.63 -7.27 10.17
CA VAL A 25 -1.52 -8.20 10.42
C VAL A 25 -0.63 -8.26 9.18
N LYS A 26 0.58 -8.81 9.29
CA LYS A 26 1.44 -8.97 8.11
C LYS A 26 0.84 -10.00 7.16
N GLY A 27 0.82 -9.73 5.86
CA GLY A 27 0.21 -10.65 4.89
C GLY A 27 0.80 -12.06 4.96
N LYS A 28 2.13 -12.16 5.11
CA LYS A 28 2.86 -13.43 5.22
C LYS A 28 2.47 -14.29 6.43
N GLU A 29 1.96 -13.68 7.51
CA GLU A 29 1.49 -14.40 8.71
C GLU A 29 0.18 -15.14 8.47
N VAL A 30 -0.58 -14.75 7.44
CA VAL A 30 -1.89 -15.32 7.10
C VAL A 30 -1.94 -15.91 5.69
N GLY A 31 -0.77 -16.22 5.11
CA GLY A 31 -0.68 -16.89 3.80
C GLY A 31 -0.95 -15.99 2.59
N VAL A 32 -0.93 -14.67 2.74
CA VAL A 32 -1.08 -13.71 1.62
C VAL A 32 0.28 -13.04 1.36
N ARG A 33 0.99 -13.48 0.31
CA ARG A 33 2.33 -12.96 -0.04
C ARG A 33 2.23 -11.81 -1.03
N TYR A 34 2.97 -10.75 -0.77
CA TYR A 34 3.18 -9.69 -1.76
C TYR A 34 4.19 -10.17 -2.80
N GLN A 35 3.82 -10.15 -4.08
CA GLN A 35 4.66 -10.74 -5.13
C GLN A 35 5.92 -9.93 -5.42
N ALA A 36 5.87 -8.59 -5.29
CA ALA A 36 7.03 -7.74 -5.55
C ALA A 36 8.07 -7.83 -4.44
N ASP A 37 7.64 -8.08 -3.20
CA ASP A 37 8.52 -8.32 -2.04
C ASP A 37 7.88 -9.35 -1.09
N PRO A 38 8.18 -10.65 -1.25
CA PRO A 38 7.59 -11.71 -0.43
C PRO A 38 7.88 -11.61 1.07
N GLU A 39 8.94 -10.89 1.44
CA GLU A 39 9.35 -10.71 2.85
C GLU A 39 8.85 -9.40 3.45
N ALA A 40 8.08 -8.61 2.70
CA ALA A 40 7.57 -7.30 3.08
C ALA A 40 6.80 -7.30 4.40
N ASP A 41 7.47 -6.90 5.48
CA ASP A 41 6.83 -6.64 6.77
C ASP A 41 5.85 -5.46 6.72
N HIS A 42 6.03 -4.57 5.75
CA HIS A 42 5.18 -3.42 5.51
C HIS A 42 3.90 -3.78 4.73
N PHE A 43 3.79 -4.98 4.17
CA PHE A 43 2.57 -5.45 3.51
C PHE A 43 1.60 -6.04 4.54
N LEU A 44 0.47 -5.36 4.73
CA LEU A 44 -0.47 -5.64 5.79
C LEU A 44 -1.85 -5.98 5.23
N VAL A 45 -2.52 -6.93 5.86
CA VAL A 45 -3.88 -7.35 5.51
C VAL A 45 -4.81 -7.30 6.71
N LYS A 46 -6.08 -7.01 6.43
CA LYS A 46 -7.18 -7.16 7.39
C LYS A 46 -8.25 -8.07 6.78
N LEU A 47 -8.43 -9.24 7.39
CA LEU A 47 -9.38 -10.24 6.94
C LEU A 47 -10.78 -9.93 7.48
N PHE A 48 -11.79 -10.08 6.63
CA PHE A 48 -13.20 -10.02 7.02
C PHE A 48 -13.87 -11.39 6.98
N ARG A 49 -13.36 -12.30 6.14
CA ARG A 49 -13.82 -13.68 5.96
C ARG A 49 -12.62 -14.62 5.89
N PRO A 50 -12.03 -15.02 7.03
CA PRO A 50 -10.85 -15.88 7.07
C PRO A 50 -11.02 -17.18 6.28
N GLU A 51 -12.23 -17.74 6.26
CA GLU A 51 -12.61 -18.97 5.54
C GLU A 51 -12.38 -18.89 4.03
N ALA A 52 -12.29 -17.67 3.47
CA ALA A 52 -11.99 -17.49 2.06
C ALA A 52 -10.51 -17.76 1.72
N LEU A 53 -9.64 -17.84 2.72
CA LEU A 53 -8.21 -18.13 2.54
C LEU A 53 -7.87 -19.61 2.79
N ASP A 54 -8.84 -20.44 3.16
CA ASP A 54 -8.60 -21.82 3.56
C ASP A 54 -7.86 -22.64 2.48
N ASP A 55 -6.86 -23.40 2.94
CA ASP A 55 -6.04 -24.38 2.23
C ASP A 55 -5.25 -23.88 1.01
N ARG A 56 -5.01 -22.57 0.88
CA ARG A 56 -4.27 -22.00 -0.26
C ARG A 56 -3.33 -20.86 0.12
N ASP A 57 -2.17 -20.82 -0.54
CA ASP A 57 -1.30 -19.65 -0.57
C ASP A 57 -1.84 -18.63 -1.57
N TRP A 58 -2.00 -17.38 -1.12
CA TRP A 58 -2.50 -16.28 -1.95
C TRP A 58 -1.37 -15.33 -2.31
N GLY A 59 -1.41 -14.82 -3.55
CA GLY A 59 -0.51 -13.78 -4.03
C GLY A 59 -1.24 -12.46 -4.23
N PHE A 60 -0.65 -11.37 -3.74
CA PHE A 60 -1.06 -10.01 -4.06
C PHE A 60 -0.08 -9.38 -5.03
N THR A 61 -0.60 -8.82 -6.11
CA THR A 61 0.15 -8.04 -7.10
C THR A 61 -0.47 -6.66 -7.13
N ASP A 62 0.36 -5.63 -7.31
CA ASP A 62 -0.15 -4.27 -7.43
C ASP A 62 -1.14 -4.17 -8.60
N PRO A 63 -2.25 -3.43 -8.44
CA PRO A 63 -3.18 -3.22 -9.54
C PRO A 63 -2.48 -2.53 -10.72
N PRO A 64 -2.89 -2.79 -11.98
CA PRO A 64 -2.27 -2.17 -13.15
C PRO A 64 -2.23 -0.63 -13.11
N GLY A 65 -3.15 0.02 -12.40
CA GLY A 65 -3.15 1.48 -12.23
C GLY A 65 -2.01 2.04 -11.38
N TYR A 66 -1.17 1.19 -10.77
CA TYR A 66 0.05 1.58 -10.07
C TYR A 66 1.26 1.61 -11.01
N GLU A 67 1.14 1.03 -12.20
CA GLU A 67 2.16 1.08 -13.23
C GLU A 67 2.12 2.46 -13.92
N VAL A 68 3.28 3.10 -14.03
CA VAL A 68 3.42 4.41 -14.65
C VAL A 68 4.18 4.28 -15.96
N ASN A 69 3.67 4.91 -17.02
CA ASN A 69 4.43 5.09 -18.24
C ASN A 69 5.43 6.23 -18.04
N GLU A 70 6.70 5.89 -17.88
CA GLU A 70 7.80 6.84 -17.64
C GLU A 70 7.89 7.94 -18.72
N ALA A 71 7.59 7.61 -19.99
CA ALA A 71 7.64 8.59 -21.07
C ALA A 71 6.49 9.61 -20.95
N GLU A 72 5.28 9.16 -20.60
CA GLU A 72 4.14 10.05 -20.35
C GLU A 72 4.33 10.87 -19.08
N LEU A 73 4.87 10.26 -18.02
CA LEU A 73 5.23 10.96 -16.78
C LEU A 73 6.23 12.08 -17.05
N GLN A 74 7.27 11.83 -17.85
CA GLN A 74 8.25 12.85 -18.18
C GLN A 74 7.63 14.03 -18.93
N VAL A 75 6.72 13.78 -19.87
CA VAL A 75 6.00 14.84 -20.60
C VAL A 75 5.09 15.62 -19.66
N PHE A 76 4.38 14.92 -18.75
CA PHE A 76 3.53 15.54 -17.74
C PHE A 76 4.33 16.41 -16.77
N ASP A 77 5.48 15.94 -16.29
CA ASP A 77 6.34 16.67 -15.36
C ASP A 77 6.90 17.98 -15.95
N GLN A 78 7.11 18.02 -17.27
CA GLN A 78 7.53 19.24 -17.98
C GLN A 78 6.43 20.33 -18.03
N THR A 79 5.18 19.99 -17.70
CA THR A 79 4.08 20.97 -17.67
C THR A 79 4.09 21.83 -16.40
N PHE A 80 4.79 21.40 -15.34
CA PHE A 80 4.90 22.17 -14.11
C PHE A 80 5.93 23.30 -14.27
N SER A 81 5.65 24.45 -13.64
CA SER A 81 6.66 25.48 -13.46
C SER A 81 7.82 24.98 -12.59
N ALA A 82 8.99 25.59 -12.75
CA ALA A 82 10.15 25.27 -11.91
C ALA A 82 9.80 25.41 -10.42
N LYS A 83 10.14 24.39 -9.62
CA LYS A 83 9.90 24.41 -8.17
C LYS A 83 10.83 25.41 -7.50
N GLU A 84 10.27 26.38 -6.79
CA GLU A 84 11.03 27.30 -5.94
C GLU A 84 11.09 26.76 -4.51
N LYS A 85 12.30 26.53 -3.99
CA LYS A 85 12.50 26.14 -2.59
C LYS A 85 12.35 27.38 -1.70
N LEU A 86 11.17 27.58 -1.15
CA LEU A 86 10.91 28.63 -0.16
C LEU A 86 11.36 28.18 1.24
N VAL A 87 11.86 29.12 2.03
CA VAL A 87 12.02 28.97 3.48
C VAL A 87 10.95 29.81 4.14
N LEU A 88 9.94 29.14 4.71
CA LEU A 88 8.81 29.77 5.37
C LEU A 88 9.01 29.81 6.88
N LEU A 89 8.50 30.86 7.51
CA LEU A 89 8.57 31.02 8.97
C LEU A 89 7.93 29.81 9.66
N GLY A 90 8.69 29.09 10.50
CA GLY A 90 8.22 27.90 11.21
C GLY A 90 8.55 26.55 10.54
N GLN A 91 9.17 26.54 9.35
CA GLN A 91 9.83 25.33 8.85
C GLN A 91 11.07 25.03 9.72
N LEU A 92 11.23 23.78 10.13
CA LEU A 92 12.42 23.33 10.87
C LEU A 92 13.62 23.39 9.92
N GLY A 93 14.47 24.39 10.12
CA GLY A 93 15.62 24.65 9.28
C GLY A 93 16.48 25.79 9.83
N GLU A 94 17.10 25.56 10.99
CA GLU A 94 18.49 25.97 11.26
C GLU A 94 19.32 24.71 11.48
#